data_AF-A0A7D3WQ80-F1
#
_entry.id   AF-A0A7D3WQ80-F1
#
_cell.length_a   1.000
_cell.length_b   1.000
_cell.length_c   1.000
_cell.angle_alpha   90.00
_cell.angle_beta   90.00
_cell.angle_gamma   90.00
#
_symmetry.space_group_name_H-M   'P 1'
#
loop_
_entity.id
_entity.type
_entity.pdbx_description
1 polymer ?
#
loop_
_entity_poly.entity_id
_entity_poly.type
_entity_poly.pdbx_seq_one_letter_code
_entity_poly.pdbx_strand_id
1 'polypeptide(L)'
;MANSAKSSTHAATAAGKVDVQFFPEGGSLVAGLPATVGFKAQAPSGRGAVISGQVLDEQNKPVLAAFSSQHAGMGRLSFTPAAGQHYHARVKLADGSSADYPLPAVQATGYSLRVLDAGDSYTVEARYRGVPGAPVPGPVMLLTEVRGYLVGLVPRPITDDGTPVSWKLAKARYPNGILHITLFDAQRTAQAERLAFILNGPPALRVVLTPDKASYAPHDPVHVKVQVSDAAGQPIATNLSVTVAEAGAAGLDPDAGTVATNLLLTSDLAGYVENPGYYFQTATPEVTRALDDLLLTQGWRRYVWKEVLSGTPPALPYGVEQSLTLAGQVTGMGQKGIANSQLTFIQARPTRSVLTASTDADGRFRFTGFSGKDTSVVTLQARRIGGGSNVIIRPDLGPPTFGAPLPPLPPVSAAPPGVADYLHRSRQQQVQERQGRPEGDIRNVQLGNVAVTGKKALVPPDDPRRLYPGVVANTIIDFASMPAAQSGLSIFQLLQGRVAGLTVTGNPPDVTVQIRAAARPCFCSMA
;
A
#
# COMPACT_ATOMS: atom_id res chain seq x y z
N MET A 1 -21.63 -10.96 55.48
CA MET A 1 -20.33 -10.25 55.39
C MET A 1 -20.13 -9.84 53.95
N ALA A 2 -20.22 -8.54 53.69
CA ALA A 2 -20.00 -7.96 52.37
C ALA A 2 -18.52 -8.00 52.02
N ASN A 3 -18.18 -8.37 50.79
CA ASN A 3 -16.91 -7.95 50.22
C ASN A 3 -17.19 -7.46 48.79
N SER A 4 -16.91 -6.17 48.57
CA SER A 4 -17.32 -5.41 47.41
C SER A 4 -16.46 -5.74 46.20
N ALA A 5 -17.12 -5.98 45.08
CA ALA A 5 -16.49 -6.00 43.77
C ALA A 5 -16.11 -4.55 43.41
N LYS A 6 -14.81 -4.24 43.41
CA LYS A 6 -14.28 -3.00 42.84
C LYS A 6 -14.56 -2.98 41.34
N SER A 7 -15.57 -2.20 40.94
CA SER A 7 -15.73 -1.69 39.58
C SER A 7 -14.47 -0.89 39.23
N SER A 8 -13.63 -1.41 38.34
CA SER A 8 -12.54 -0.65 37.74
C SER A 8 -13.10 0.16 36.56
N THR A 9 -13.64 1.33 36.86
CA THR A 9 -13.89 2.40 35.90
C THR A 9 -12.54 2.95 35.40
N HIS A 10 -11.95 2.31 34.39
CA HIS A 10 -10.84 2.90 33.64
C HIS A 10 -11.32 3.39 32.27
N ALA A 11 -11.82 4.63 32.27
CA ALA A 11 -11.71 5.56 31.16
C ALA A 11 -11.76 6.98 31.74
N ALA A 12 -10.78 7.31 32.58
CA ALA A 12 -10.43 8.71 32.77
C ALA A 12 -9.81 9.17 31.45
N THR A 13 -10.58 9.91 30.65
CA THR A 13 -10.05 10.68 29.53
C THR A 13 -8.92 11.53 30.09
N ALA A 14 -7.67 11.19 29.77
CA ALA A 14 -6.54 11.98 30.21
C ALA A 14 -6.79 13.43 29.77
N ALA A 15 -6.81 14.36 30.72
CA ALA A 15 -6.87 15.79 30.49
C ALA A 15 -5.53 16.24 29.89
N GLY A 16 -5.28 15.86 28.64
CA GLY A 16 -4.10 16.27 27.88
C GLY A 16 -4.37 17.58 27.14
N LYS A 17 -3.33 18.39 26.99
CA LYS A 17 -3.35 19.56 26.11
C LYS A 17 -3.47 19.10 24.65
N VAL A 18 -4.20 19.84 23.81
CA VAL A 18 -4.17 19.64 22.35
C VAL A 18 -2.75 19.87 21.87
N ASP A 19 -2.21 18.96 21.07
CA ASP A 19 -0.93 19.14 20.41
C ASP A 19 -1.15 19.87 19.08
N VAL A 20 -0.40 20.95 18.82
CA VAL A 20 -0.49 21.71 17.56
C VAL A 20 0.90 21.88 16.99
N GLN A 21 1.09 21.35 15.78
CA GLN A 21 2.36 21.35 15.07
C GLN A 21 2.24 22.12 13.75
N PHE A 22 3.34 22.72 13.32
CA PHE A 22 3.43 23.57 12.13
C PHE A 22 4.54 23.08 11.19
N PHE A 23 4.22 22.99 9.91
CA PHE A 23 5.02 22.34 8.88
C PHE A 23 5.20 23.29 7.69
N PRO A 24 6.33 24.01 7.60
CA PRO A 24 6.62 24.89 6.49
C PRO A 24 6.76 24.07 5.21
N GLU A 25 6.14 24.52 4.13
CA GLU A 25 6.27 23.88 2.82
C GLU A 25 7.74 23.89 2.38
N GLY A 26 8.26 22.74 1.96
CA GLY A 26 9.69 22.57 1.69
C GLY A 26 10.56 22.34 2.93
N GLY A 27 10.02 22.51 4.15
CA GLY A 27 10.65 22.13 5.42
C GLY A 27 11.26 23.27 6.24
N SER A 28 11.38 24.49 5.71
CA SER A 28 11.96 25.64 6.42
C SER A 28 11.21 26.95 6.13
N LEU A 29 11.13 27.83 7.13
CA LEU A 29 10.74 29.22 6.92
C LEU A 29 11.98 30.04 6.58
N VAL A 30 11.98 30.74 5.45
CA VAL A 30 13.11 31.57 5.01
C VAL A 30 12.67 33.02 4.96
N ALA A 31 13.42 33.89 5.62
CA ALA A 31 13.11 35.31 5.72
C ALA A 31 12.86 35.93 4.34
N GLY A 32 11.78 36.70 4.21
CA GLY A 32 11.38 37.42 3.00
C GLY A 32 10.98 36.56 1.80
N LEU A 33 10.90 35.23 1.93
CA LEU A 33 10.33 34.35 0.93
C LEU A 33 8.89 33.97 1.34
N PRO A 34 7.89 34.04 0.42
CA PRO A 34 6.53 33.61 0.73
C PRO A 34 6.49 32.13 1.13
N ALA A 35 5.84 31.83 2.25
CA ALA A 35 5.76 30.47 2.79
C ALA A 35 4.29 30.05 2.98
N THR A 36 3.99 28.80 2.60
CA THR A 36 2.82 28.07 3.10
C THR A 36 3.26 27.26 4.31
N VAL A 37 2.46 27.24 5.36
CA VAL A 37 2.70 26.39 6.54
C VAL A 37 1.45 25.57 6.76
N GLY A 38 1.56 24.25 6.63
CA GLY A 38 0.54 23.32 7.09
C GLY A 38 0.53 23.30 8.61
N PHE A 39 -0.61 23.08 9.24
CA PHE A 39 -0.69 22.81 10.66
C PHE A 39 -1.55 21.58 10.93
N LYS A 40 -1.23 20.85 11.99
CA LYS A 40 -2.01 19.72 12.47
C LYS A 40 -2.25 19.88 13.96
N ALA A 41 -3.52 19.84 14.35
CA ALA A 41 -3.97 19.85 15.73
C ALA A 41 -4.49 18.46 16.09
N GLN A 42 -3.94 17.86 17.16
CA GLN A 42 -4.26 16.53 17.62
C GLN A 42 -4.71 16.57 19.09
N ALA A 43 -5.89 16.05 19.36
CA ALA A 43 -6.39 15.85 20.71
C ALA A 43 -5.59 14.73 21.41
N PRO A 44 -5.64 14.64 22.76
CA PRO A 44 -4.98 13.56 23.52
C PRO A 44 -5.40 12.15 23.12
N SER A 45 -6.53 12.01 22.43
CA SER A 45 -7.01 10.74 21.86
C SER A 45 -6.24 10.29 20.62
N GLY A 46 -5.35 11.11 20.07
CA GLY A 46 -4.67 10.88 18.79
C GLY A 46 -5.49 11.30 17.56
N ARG A 47 -6.71 11.83 17.75
CA ARG A 47 -7.58 12.33 16.67
C ARG A 47 -7.41 13.83 16.44
N GLY A 48 -7.78 14.29 15.26
CA GLY A 48 -7.79 15.69 14.87
C GLY A 48 -8.65 16.52 15.81
N ALA A 49 -8.11 17.64 16.27
CA ALA A 49 -8.83 18.61 17.09
C ALA A 49 -9.27 19.79 16.22
N VAL A 50 -10.55 20.16 16.29
CA VAL A 50 -11.04 21.37 15.63
C VAL A 50 -10.52 22.59 16.39
N ILE A 51 -9.77 23.43 15.71
CA ILE A 51 -9.15 24.62 16.30
C ILE A 51 -9.36 25.87 15.45
N SER A 52 -9.32 27.04 16.09
CA SER A 52 -9.15 28.33 15.41
C SER A 52 -8.14 29.19 16.15
N GLY A 53 -7.48 30.12 15.46
CA GLY A 53 -6.42 30.92 16.07
C GLY A 53 -5.92 32.05 15.20
N GLN A 54 -4.88 32.73 15.69
CA GLN A 54 -4.16 33.79 14.98
C GLN A 54 -2.66 33.55 15.10
N VAL A 55 -1.91 33.85 14.04
CA VAL A 55 -0.45 33.89 14.09
C VAL A 55 -0.01 35.29 14.50
N LEU A 56 0.82 35.37 15.52
CA LEU A 56 1.30 36.58 16.15
C LEU A 56 2.82 36.66 16.05
N ASP A 57 3.36 37.87 15.93
CA ASP A 57 4.79 38.14 16.13
C ASP A 57 5.17 38.18 17.62
N GLU A 58 6.45 38.43 17.91
CA GLU A 58 6.96 38.59 19.29
C GLU A 58 6.27 39.72 20.06
N GLN A 59 5.75 40.73 19.36
CA GLN A 59 5.02 41.86 19.94
C GLN A 59 3.52 41.57 20.08
N ASN A 60 3.09 40.32 19.91
CA ASN A 60 1.69 39.86 19.93
C ASN A 60 0.80 40.54 18.86
N LYS A 61 1.39 41.03 17.76
CA LYS A 61 0.62 41.62 16.65
C LYS A 61 0.24 40.53 15.64
N PRO A 62 -1.02 40.49 15.17
CA PRO A 62 -1.42 39.58 14.11
C PRO A 62 -0.66 39.82 12.82
N VAL A 63 -0.06 38.77 12.26
CA VAL A 63 0.69 38.85 10.99
C VAL A 63 -0.11 38.34 9.78
N LEU A 64 -1.22 37.64 10.04
CA LEU A 64 -2.18 37.19 9.03
C LEU A 64 -3.59 37.13 9.63
N ALA A 65 -4.59 36.88 8.79
CA ALA A 65 -5.97 36.70 9.24
C ALA A 65 -6.12 35.52 10.21
N ALA A 66 -7.23 35.45 10.95
CA ALA A 66 -7.50 34.28 11.77
C ALA A 66 -7.62 33.01 10.90
N PHE A 67 -7.13 31.89 11.40
CA PHE A 67 -7.18 30.59 10.73
C PHE A 67 -8.06 29.60 11.50
N SER A 68 -8.53 28.57 10.82
CA SER A 68 -9.24 27.43 11.42
C SER A 68 -8.88 26.13 10.71
N SER A 69 -8.89 25.03 11.46
CA SER A 69 -8.74 23.68 10.89
C SER A 69 -9.90 23.38 9.93
N GLN A 70 -9.59 22.74 8.80
CA GLN A 70 -10.55 22.38 7.76
C GLN A 70 -11.03 20.94 7.92
N HIS A 71 -10.11 19.98 7.97
CA HIS A 71 -10.44 18.55 8.05
C HIS A 71 -9.46 17.82 8.97
N ALA A 72 -9.97 16.93 9.84
CA ALA A 72 -9.18 16.13 10.79
C ALA A 72 -8.11 16.95 11.56
N GLY A 73 -8.47 18.16 12.00
CA GLY A 73 -7.57 19.06 12.73
C GLY A 73 -6.44 19.67 11.89
N MET A 74 -6.45 19.49 10.57
CA MET A 74 -5.44 20.02 9.66
C MET A 74 -5.91 21.28 8.95
N GLY A 75 -4.96 22.11 8.54
CA GLY A 75 -5.20 23.25 7.68
C GLY A 75 -3.88 23.86 7.21
N ARG A 76 -3.95 25.04 6.60
CA ARG A 76 -2.77 25.79 6.17
C ARG A 76 -2.90 27.28 6.46
N LEU A 77 -1.75 27.94 6.50
CA LEU A 77 -1.63 29.39 6.53
C LEU A 77 -0.54 29.84 5.56
N SER A 78 -0.60 31.09 5.11
CA SER A 78 0.39 31.66 4.18
C SER A 78 0.80 33.05 4.61
N PHE A 79 2.09 33.29 4.73
CA PHE A 79 2.67 34.59 5.08
C PHE A 79 4.14 34.66 4.63
N THR A 80 4.73 35.85 4.70
CA THR A 80 6.16 36.06 4.44
C THR A 80 6.85 36.37 5.76
N PRO A 81 7.67 35.46 6.31
CA PRO A 81 8.36 35.70 7.57
C PRO A 81 9.42 36.80 7.41
N ALA A 82 9.57 37.67 8.39
CA ALA A 82 10.60 38.69 8.41
C ALA A 82 11.89 38.15 9.06
N ALA A 83 13.04 38.75 8.70
CA ALA A 83 14.33 38.34 9.23
C ALA A 83 14.40 38.58 10.75
N GLY A 84 14.90 37.57 11.49
CA GLY A 84 15.08 37.65 12.94
C GLY A 84 13.79 37.61 13.77
N GLN A 85 12.62 37.50 13.14
CA GLN A 85 11.35 37.42 13.87
C GLN A 85 11.01 36.00 14.29
N HIS A 86 10.40 35.90 15.48
CA HIS A 86 9.82 34.67 15.98
C HIS A 86 8.29 34.78 15.98
N TYR A 87 7.64 33.68 15.59
CA TYR A 87 6.18 33.64 15.45
C TYR A 87 5.59 32.57 16.36
N HIS A 88 4.39 32.82 16.86
CA HIS A 88 3.61 31.82 17.58
C HIS A 88 2.14 31.90 17.14
N ALA A 89 1.44 30.78 17.21
CA ALA A 89 0.01 30.72 17.01
C ALA A 89 -0.70 30.72 18.36
N ARG A 90 -1.58 31.70 18.58
CA ARG A 90 -2.52 31.70 19.69
C ARG A 90 -3.79 30.99 19.24
N VAL A 91 -4.02 29.81 19.80
CA VAL A 91 -5.12 28.90 19.42
C VAL A 91 -6.19 28.91 20.50
N LYS A 92 -7.44 29.09 20.09
CA LYS A 92 -8.63 28.92 20.93
C LYS A 92 -9.03 27.45 20.95
N LEU A 93 -9.11 26.88 22.15
CA LEU A 93 -9.48 25.49 22.39
C LEU A 93 -11.00 25.36 22.59
N ALA A 94 -11.50 24.12 22.50
CA ALA A 94 -12.93 23.81 22.61
C ALA A 94 -13.52 24.15 23.98
N ASP A 95 -12.71 24.16 25.04
CA ASP A 95 -13.09 24.56 26.40
C ASP A 95 -13.14 26.09 26.60
N GLY A 96 -12.85 26.86 25.54
CA GLY A 96 -12.82 28.32 25.57
C GLY A 96 -11.48 28.93 26.02
N SER A 97 -10.55 28.11 26.51
CA SER A 97 -9.20 28.56 26.85
C SER A 97 -8.37 28.88 25.59
N SER A 98 -7.24 29.56 25.77
CA SER A 98 -6.28 29.84 24.70
C SER A 98 -4.91 29.29 25.07
N ALA A 99 -4.20 28.78 24.08
CA ALA A 99 -2.84 28.29 24.23
C ALA A 99 -1.95 28.76 23.07
N ASP A 100 -0.71 29.09 23.41
CA ASP A 100 0.29 29.51 22.43
C ASP A 100 1.16 28.31 22.02
N TYR A 101 1.44 28.23 20.71
CA TYR A 101 2.28 27.21 20.09
C TYR A 101 3.31 27.90 19.18
N PRO A 102 4.61 27.62 19.32
CA PRO A 102 5.64 28.24 18.50
C PRO A 102 5.54 27.76 17.05
N LEU A 103 5.76 28.67 16.10
CA LEU A 103 6.06 28.30 14.72
C LEU A 103 7.55 27.95 14.59
N PRO A 104 7.95 27.24 13.52
CA PRO A 104 9.36 26.93 13.25
C PRO A 104 10.21 28.18 13.15
N ALA A 105 11.49 28.07 13.51
CA ALA A 105 12.42 29.18 13.44
C ALA A 105 12.62 29.66 11.99
N VAL A 106 12.71 30.98 11.81
CA VAL A 106 12.98 31.61 10.53
C VAL A 106 14.48 31.59 10.25
N GLN A 107 14.85 31.05 9.09
CA GLN A 107 16.22 31.05 8.59
C GLN A 107 16.48 32.33 7.78
N ALA A 108 17.66 32.92 7.97
CA ALA A 108 18.08 34.10 7.20
C ALA A 108 18.32 33.76 5.71
N THR A 109 18.78 32.54 5.43
CA THR A 109 19.15 32.04 4.11
C THR A 109 18.64 30.63 3.91
N GLY A 110 18.33 30.24 2.69
CA GLY A 110 17.88 28.89 2.37
C GLY A 110 17.00 28.84 1.13
N TYR A 111 16.40 27.68 0.92
CA TYR A 111 15.49 27.41 -0.19
C TYR A 111 14.05 27.33 0.32
N SER A 112 13.11 27.85 -0.47
CA SER A 112 11.67 27.60 -0.26
C SER A 112 11.11 26.87 -1.47
N LEU A 113 10.23 25.91 -1.23
CA LEU A 113 9.53 25.15 -2.27
C LEU A 113 8.03 25.41 -2.14
N ARG A 114 7.35 25.55 -3.27
CA ARG A 114 5.89 25.69 -3.33
C ARG A 114 5.33 24.82 -4.44
N VAL A 115 4.27 24.09 -4.18
CA VAL A 115 3.57 23.28 -5.18
C VAL A 115 2.15 23.80 -5.37
N LEU A 116 1.83 24.18 -6.60
CA LEU A 116 0.54 24.70 -7.00
C LEU A 116 -0.17 23.68 -7.88
N ASP A 117 -1.39 23.30 -7.49
CA ASP A 117 -2.26 22.48 -8.34
C ASP A 117 -2.95 23.35 -9.38
N ALA A 118 -2.73 23.04 -10.66
CA ALA A 118 -3.36 23.69 -11.81
C ALA A 118 -4.33 22.74 -12.54
N GLY A 119 -4.88 21.73 -11.85
CA GLY A 119 -5.78 20.73 -12.41
C GLY A 119 -5.00 19.58 -13.03
N ASP A 120 -4.67 19.68 -14.32
CA ASP A 120 -3.97 18.61 -15.08
C ASP A 120 -2.45 18.60 -14.87
N SER A 121 -1.93 19.58 -14.13
CA SER A 121 -0.50 19.69 -13.84
C SER A 121 -0.25 20.32 -12.49
N TYR A 122 0.90 19.99 -11.89
CA TYR A 122 1.47 20.77 -10.81
C TYR A 122 2.47 21.79 -11.36
N THR A 123 2.44 23.01 -10.83
CA THR A 123 3.52 23.98 -10.98
C THR A 123 4.32 23.99 -9.68
N VAL A 124 5.59 23.61 -9.77
CA VAL A 124 6.52 23.64 -8.64
C VAL A 124 7.35 24.90 -8.77
N GLU A 125 7.35 25.75 -7.75
CA GLU A 125 8.19 26.95 -7.65
C GLU A 125 9.26 26.74 -6.56
N ALA A 126 10.52 26.98 -6.89
CA ALA A 126 11.59 27.11 -5.91
C ALA A 126 12.08 28.56 -5.88
N ARG A 127 12.37 29.08 -4.68
CA ARG A 127 13.05 30.36 -4.48
C ARG A 127 14.25 30.13 -3.58
N TYR A 128 15.25 31.00 -3.69
CA TYR A 128 16.44 30.96 -2.87
C TYR A 128 16.71 32.34 -2.26
N ARG A 129 17.21 32.34 -1.02
CA ARG A 129 17.79 33.51 -0.38
C ARG A 129 19.20 33.16 0.08
N GLY A 130 20.18 33.83 -0.50
CA GLY A 130 21.59 33.62 -0.22
C GLY A 130 22.14 34.50 0.89
N VAL A 131 23.38 34.19 1.28
CA VAL A 131 24.18 35.09 2.11
C VAL A 131 24.57 36.30 1.25
N PRO A 132 24.36 37.55 1.71
CA PRO A 132 24.73 38.73 0.94
C PRO A 132 26.20 38.68 0.48
N GLY A 133 26.43 38.85 -0.82
CA GLY A 133 27.76 38.84 -1.43
C GLY A 133 28.36 37.45 -1.70
N ALA A 134 27.68 36.36 -1.33
CA ALA A 134 28.09 35.01 -1.67
C ALA A 134 27.64 34.63 -3.10
N PRO A 135 28.37 33.73 -3.80
CA PRO A 135 27.92 33.18 -5.07
C PRO A 135 26.62 32.39 -4.92
N VAL A 136 25.73 32.51 -5.90
CA VAL A 136 24.47 31.75 -5.91
C VAL A 136 24.75 30.27 -6.19
N PRO A 137 24.33 29.34 -5.31
CA PRO A 137 24.47 27.91 -5.52
C PRO A 137 23.50 27.44 -6.61
N GLY A 138 24.03 27.06 -7.78
CA GLY A 138 23.23 26.58 -8.91
C GLY A 138 24.02 25.72 -9.91
N PRO A 139 23.33 24.97 -10.79
CA PRO A 139 21.87 24.88 -10.88
C PRO A 139 21.26 24.06 -9.73
N VAL A 140 20.01 24.37 -9.38
CA VAL A 140 19.19 23.50 -8.53
C VAL A 140 18.57 22.40 -9.39
N MET A 141 18.35 21.22 -8.81
CA MET A 141 17.78 20.07 -9.50
C MET A 141 16.48 19.63 -8.83
N LEU A 142 15.40 19.55 -9.61
CA LEU A 142 14.14 19.00 -9.13
C LEU A 142 14.05 17.51 -9.48
N LEU A 143 14.05 16.66 -8.46
CA LEU A 143 13.80 15.22 -8.57
C LEU A 143 12.34 14.94 -8.26
N THR A 144 11.70 14.15 -9.12
CA THR A 144 10.34 13.68 -8.91
C THR A 144 10.26 12.17 -8.99
N GLU A 145 9.61 11.55 -8.00
CA GLU A 145 9.38 10.12 -7.97
C GLU A 145 7.97 9.78 -7.47
N VAL A 146 7.49 8.60 -7.85
CA VAL A 146 6.25 8.00 -7.30
C VAL A 146 6.55 6.55 -7.01
N ARG A 147 6.28 6.10 -5.77
CA ARG A 147 6.47 4.70 -5.34
C ARG A 147 7.88 4.15 -5.60
N GLY A 148 8.91 5.00 -5.50
CA GLY A 148 10.31 4.67 -5.77
C GLY A 148 10.72 4.64 -7.25
N TYR A 149 9.81 4.96 -8.17
CA TYR A 149 10.14 5.14 -9.58
C TYR A 149 10.50 6.60 -9.86
N LEU A 150 11.74 6.84 -10.26
CA LEU A 150 12.19 8.15 -10.74
C LEU A 150 11.46 8.52 -12.04
N VAL A 151 10.73 9.63 -12.03
CA VAL A 151 10.00 10.14 -13.20
C VAL A 151 10.71 11.32 -13.83
N GLY A 152 11.39 12.16 -13.04
CA GLY A 152 12.10 13.33 -13.55
C GLY A 152 13.28 13.75 -12.68
N LEU A 153 14.31 14.28 -13.34
CA LEU A 153 15.42 15.01 -12.73
C LEU A 153 15.78 16.18 -13.65
N VAL A 154 15.37 17.40 -13.29
CA VAL A 154 15.48 18.56 -14.19
C VAL A 154 16.24 19.71 -13.52
N PRO A 155 17.45 20.06 -13.98
CA PRO A 155 18.19 21.20 -13.47
C PRO A 155 17.61 22.54 -13.98
N ARG A 156 17.68 23.58 -13.16
CA ARG A 156 17.42 24.96 -13.53
C ARG A 156 18.37 25.92 -12.81
N PRO A 157 18.77 27.05 -13.42
CA PRO A 157 19.43 28.12 -12.71
C PRO A 157 18.47 28.75 -11.68
N ILE A 158 19.02 29.27 -10.59
CA ILE A 158 18.28 30.00 -9.55
C ILE A 158 19.01 31.31 -9.26
N THR A 159 18.26 32.29 -8.75
CA THR A 159 18.76 33.60 -8.30
C THR A 159 18.53 33.75 -6.79
N ASP A 160 19.27 34.66 -6.15
CA ASP A 160 19.18 34.96 -4.72
C ASP A 160 18.29 36.17 -4.39
N ASP A 161 17.72 36.80 -5.42
CA ASP A 161 16.76 37.91 -5.32
C ASP A 161 15.34 37.45 -4.90
N GLY A 162 15.14 36.15 -4.71
CA GLY A 162 13.85 35.54 -4.36
C GLY A 162 12.90 35.34 -5.55
N THR A 163 13.36 35.57 -6.78
CA THR A 163 12.59 35.27 -7.99
C THR A 163 12.36 33.76 -8.11
N PRO A 164 11.12 33.29 -8.34
CA PRO A 164 10.85 31.87 -8.45
C PRO A 164 11.38 31.29 -9.75
N VAL A 165 11.97 30.10 -9.65
CA VAL A 165 12.18 29.20 -10.78
C VAL A 165 11.13 28.09 -10.76
N SER A 166 10.58 27.75 -11.93
CA SER A 166 9.40 26.88 -12.00
C SER A 166 9.56 25.66 -12.89
N TRP A 167 8.92 24.57 -12.48
CA TRP A 167 8.75 23.34 -13.25
C TRP A 167 7.26 23.04 -13.40
N LYS A 168 6.85 22.67 -14.62
CA LYS A 168 5.50 22.17 -14.89
C LYS A 168 5.52 20.65 -14.97
N LEU A 169 4.77 20.01 -14.08
CA LEU A 169 4.67 18.55 -13.97
C LEU A 169 3.27 18.13 -14.44
N ALA A 170 3.16 17.66 -15.68
CA ALA A 170 1.88 17.14 -16.19
C ALA A 170 1.50 15.85 -15.45
N LYS A 171 0.36 15.83 -14.74
CA LYS A 171 -0.05 14.70 -13.89
C LYS A 171 -0.15 13.39 -14.68
N ALA A 172 -0.60 13.46 -15.94
CA ALA A 172 -0.70 12.32 -16.86
C ALA A 172 0.62 11.57 -17.13
N ARG A 173 1.79 12.17 -16.83
CA ARG A 173 3.10 11.51 -16.99
C ARG A 173 3.51 10.64 -15.80
N TYR A 174 2.75 10.70 -14.71
CA TYR A 174 3.08 10.03 -13.46
C TYR A 174 2.10 8.87 -13.21
N PRO A 175 2.56 7.77 -12.58
CA PRO A 175 1.65 6.76 -12.06
C PRO A 175 0.84 7.31 -10.88
N ASN A 176 -0.26 6.64 -10.54
CA ASN A 176 -1.09 7.02 -9.39
C ASN A 176 -0.37 6.72 -8.07
N GLY A 177 -0.56 7.61 -7.09
CA GLY A 177 0.03 7.54 -5.76
C GLY A 177 0.58 8.88 -5.28
N ILE A 178 1.45 8.84 -4.27
CA ILE A 178 2.14 10.02 -3.76
C ILE A 178 3.33 10.38 -4.66
N LEU A 179 3.29 11.60 -5.18
CA LEU A 179 4.41 12.27 -5.86
C LEU A 179 5.32 12.90 -4.82
N HIS A 180 6.56 12.41 -4.74
CA HIS A 180 7.63 13.07 -3.98
C HIS A 180 8.36 14.06 -4.88
N ILE A 181 8.50 15.30 -4.40
CA ILE A 181 9.18 16.38 -5.09
C ILE A 181 10.34 16.82 -4.20
N THR A 182 11.57 16.53 -4.60
CA THR A 182 12.77 16.90 -3.85
C THR A 182 13.61 17.89 -4.65
N LEU A 183 13.96 19.02 -4.02
CA LEU A 183 14.88 20.00 -4.55
C LEU A 183 16.28 19.73 -4.03
N PHE A 184 17.24 19.55 -4.93
CA PHE A 184 18.66 19.42 -4.63
C PHE A 184 19.42 20.67 -5.04
N ASP A 185 20.46 21.01 -4.28
CA ASP A 185 21.46 21.99 -4.70
C ASP A 185 22.47 21.40 -5.71
N ALA A 186 23.41 22.22 -6.15
CA ALA A 186 24.48 21.83 -7.07
C ALA A 186 25.42 20.76 -6.49
N GLN A 187 25.48 20.63 -5.16
CA GLN A 187 26.27 19.64 -4.43
C GLN A 187 25.52 18.32 -4.23
N ARG A 188 24.28 18.21 -4.73
CA ARG A 188 23.37 17.06 -4.55
C ARG A 188 22.94 16.85 -3.09
N THR A 189 22.87 17.93 -2.32
CA THR A 189 22.24 17.91 -1.00
C THR A 189 20.76 18.22 -1.16
N ALA A 190 19.90 17.42 -0.54
CA ALA A 190 18.46 17.69 -0.51
C ALA A 190 18.19 18.92 0.36
N GLN A 191 17.57 19.95 -0.23
CA GLN A 191 17.34 21.24 0.41
C GLN A 191 15.88 21.45 0.82
N ALA A 192 14.95 20.96 -0.01
CA ALA A 192 13.53 21.06 0.27
C ALA A 192 12.77 19.86 -0.30
N GLU A 193 11.69 19.46 0.37
CA GLU A 193 10.84 18.35 -0.07
C GLU A 193 9.35 18.71 0.07
N ARG A 194 8.55 18.21 -0.87
CA ARG A 194 7.09 18.35 -0.86
C ARG A 194 6.44 17.10 -1.45
N LEU A 195 5.42 16.59 -0.77
CA LEU A 195 4.56 15.55 -1.31
C LEU A 195 3.40 16.16 -2.09
N ALA A 196 2.88 15.48 -3.10
CA ALA A 196 1.63 15.80 -3.78
C ALA A 196 0.91 14.49 -4.14
N PHE A 197 -0.38 14.54 -4.46
CA PHE A 197 -1.12 13.33 -4.83
C PHE A 197 -1.40 13.28 -6.33
N ILE A 198 -1.26 12.12 -6.95
CA ILE A 198 -1.64 11.90 -8.34
C ILE A 198 -2.65 10.77 -8.41
N LEU A 199 -3.82 11.09 -8.96
CA LEU A 199 -4.86 10.14 -9.31
C LEU A 199 -5.35 10.46 -10.71
N ASN A 200 -4.76 9.81 -11.70
CA ASN A 200 -5.11 9.94 -13.10
C ASN A 200 -6.21 8.94 -13.47
N GLY A 201 -7.21 9.44 -14.19
CA GLY A 201 -8.26 8.66 -14.84
C GLY A 201 -9.33 8.10 -13.88
N PRO A 202 -10.46 7.61 -14.44
CA PRO A 202 -11.44 6.87 -13.65
C PRO A 202 -10.84 5.55 -13.13
N PRO A 203 -11.47 4.91 -12.12
CA PRO A 203 -11.08 3.56 -11.71
C PRO A 203 -10.97 2.64 -12.92
N ALA A 204 -9.86 1.92 -13.02
CA ALA A 204 -9.55 1.08 -14.17
C ALA A 204 -10.58 -0.04 -14.40
N LEU A 205 -11.36 -0.40 -13.36
CA LEU A 205 -12.35 -1.46 -13.38
C LEU A 205 -13.71 -0.96 -12.86
N ARG A 206 -14.78 -1.40 -13.51
CA ARG A 206 -16.17 -1.27 -13.07
C ARG A 206 -16.69 -2.65 -12.74
N VAL A 207 -17.15 -2.85 -11.50
CA VAL A 207 -17.68 -4.13 -11.04
C VAL A 207 -19.16 -3.96 -10.71
N VAL A 208 -20.02 -4.72 -11.40
CA VAL A 208 -21.46 -4.75 -11.15
C VAL A 208 -21.83 -6.14 -10.64
N LEU A 209 -22.43 -6.18 -9.46
CA LEU A 209 -22.97 -7.40 -8.85
C LEU A 209 -24.48 -7.42 -9.04
N THR A 210 -25.00 -8.51 -9.58
CA THR A 210 -26.44 -8.71 -9.75
C THR A 210 -26.84 -10.03 -9.10
N PRO A 211 -27.51 -10.02 -7.94
CA PRO A 211 -28.04 -11.23 -7.34
C PRO A 211 -29.16 -11.82 -8.20
N ASP A 212 -29.32 -13.14 -8.17
CA ASP A 212 -30.38 -13.85 -8.89
C ASP A 212 -31.77 -13.66 -8.27
N LYS A 213 -31.84 -13.27 -6.99
CA LYS A 213 -33.09 -13.02 -6.25
C LYS A 213 -32.99 -11.77 -5.39
N ALA A 214 -34.14 -11.16 -5.10
CA ALA A 214 -34.24 -10.02 -4.20
C ALA A 214 -34.13 -10.41 -2.70
N SER A 215 -34.48 -11.66 -2.36
CA SER A 215 -34.40 -12.20 -1.01
C SER A 215 -34.17 -13.71 -1.04
N TYR A 216 -33.63 -14.25 0.06
CA TYR A 216 -33.23 -15.65 0.21
C TYR A 216 -33.74 -16.19 1.55
N ALA A 217 -34.18 -17.44 1.58
CA ALA A 217 -34.43 -18.16 2.82
C ALA A 217 -33.09 -18.64 3.44
N PRO A 218 -33.06 -18.99 4.75
CA PRO A 218 -31.88 -19.60 5.35
C PRO A 218 -31.42 -20.84 4.57
N HIS A 219 -30.12 -20.90 4.26
CA HIS A 219 -29.46 -21.95 3.46
C HIS A 219 -29.83 -22.00 1.96
N ASP A 220 -30.56 -21.03 1.43
CA ASP A 220 -30.75 -20.95 -0.02
C ASP A 220 -29.41 -20.73 -0.75
N PRO A 221 -29.18 -21.41 -1.89
CA PRO A 221 -28.04 -21.10 -2.73
C PRO A 221 -28.18 -19.70 -3.31
N VAL A 222 -27.12 -18.91 -3.20
CA VAL A 222 -27.05 -17.53 -3.72
C VAL A 222 -26.22 -17.53 -4.99
N HIS A 223 -26.81 -17.12 -6.12
CA HIS A 223 -26.08 -16.93 -7.37
C HIS A 223 -25.93 -15.44 -7.66
N VAL A 224 -24.69 -14.96 -7.70
CA VAL A 224 -24.39 -13.56 -8.03
C VAL A 224 -23.72 -13.51 -9.40
N LYS A 225 -24.35 -12.79 -10.34
CA LYS A 225 -23.71 -12.45 -11.61
C LYS A 225 -22.74 -11.30 -11.36
N VAL A 226 -21.48 -11.52 -11.67
CA VAL A 226 -20.43 -10.49 -11.60
C VAL A 226 -20.08 -10.05 -13.01
N GLN A 227 -20.27 -8.77 -13.31
CA GLN A 227 -19.82 -8.16 -14.56
C GLN A 227 -18.65 -7.24 -14.25
N VAL A 228 -17.53 -7.46 -14.92
CA VAL A 228 -16.34 -6.60 -14.80
C VAL A 228 -16.00 -6.04 -16.16
N SER A 229 -15.94 -4.71 -16.23
CA SER A 229 -15.52 -3.99 -17.43
C SER A 229 -14.41 -3.00 -17.12
N ASP A 230 -13.64 -2.62 -18.14
CA ASP A 230 -12.69 -1.53 -18.06
C ASP A 230 -13.39 -0.16 -18.07
N ALA A 231 -12.60 0.91 -18.03
CA ALA A 231 -13.11 2.28 -18.10
C ALA A 231 -13.89 2.60 -19.39
N ALA A 232 -13.63 1.87 -20.49
CA ALA A 232 -14.33 1.99 -21.76
C ALA A 232 -15.60 1.11 -21.84
N GLY A 233 -15.92 0.36 -20.78
CA GLY A 233 -17.06 -0.53 -20.72
C GLY A 233 -16.82 -1.91 -21.35
N GLN A 234 -15.59 -2.24 -21.76
CA GLN A 234 -15.27 -3.52 -22.35
C GLN A 234 -15.01 -4.58 -21.29
N PRO A 235 -15.52 -5.82 -21.44
CA PRO A 235 -15.24 -6.91 -20.51
C PRO A 235 -13.73 -7.16 -20.38
N ILE A 236 -13.24 -7.28 -19.15
CA ILE A 236 -11.82 -7.48 -18.86
C ILE A 236 -11.62 -8.67 -17.93
N ALA A 237 -10.61 -9.49 -18.25
CA ALA A 237 -10.20 -10.59 -17.39
C ALA A 237 -9.63 -10.03 -16.08
N THR A 238 -10.11 -10.53 -14.94
CA THR A 238 -9.70 -10.05 -13.62
C THR A 238 -9.70 -11.17 -12.60
N ASN A 239 -8.95 -10.99 -11.52
CA ASN A 239 -8.99 -11.83 -10.34
C ASN A 239 -9.83 -11.13 -9.28
N LEU A 240 -10.76 -11.85 -8.67
CA LEU A 240 -11.66 -11.31 -7.65
C LEU A 240 -11.49 -12.06 -6.35
N SER A 241 -11.59 -11.33 -5.23
CA SER A 241 -11.77 -11.88 -3.91
C SER A 241 -13.10 -11.36 -3.36
N VAL A 242 -13.83 -12.21 -2.63
CA VAL A 242 -15.16 -11.88 -2.10
C VAL A 242 -15.19 -12.19 -0.62
N THR A 243 -15.79 -11.30 0.16
CA THR A 243 -16.10 -11.49 1.58
C THR A 243 -17.59 -11.27 1.78
N VAL A 244 -18.22 -12.11 2.60
CA VAL A 244 -19.63 -12.02 2.96
C VAL A 244 -19.73 -11.66 4.44
N ALA A 245 -20.46 -10.59 4.75
CA ALA A 245 -20.65 -10.11 6.11
C ALA A 245 -22.13 -9.78 6.36
N GLU A 246 -22.56 -9.79 7.62
CA GLU A 246 -23.90 -9.39 8.02
C GLU A 246 -24.11 -7.88 7.76
N ALA A 247 -25.22 -7.49 7.13
CA ALA A 247 -25.45 -6.09 6.72
C ALA A 247 -25.35 -5.07 7.89
N GLY A 248 -25.75 -5.46 9.10
CA GLY A 248 -25.63 -4.63 10.31
C GLY A 248 -24.21 -4.52 10.88
N ALA A 249 -23.32 -5.45 10.53
CA ALA A 249 -21.88 -5.39 10.81
C ALA A 249 -21.13 -4.52 9.79
N ALA A 250 -21.73 -4.34 8.61
CA ALA A 250 -21.15 -3.77 7.40
C ALA A 250 -21.81 -2.43 7.03
N GLY A 251 -22.09 -1.58 8.02
CA GLY A 251 -22.10 -0.15 7.74
C GLY A 251 -20.72 0.22 7.24
N LEU A 252 -20.50 0.15 5.93
CA LEU A 252 -19.27 0.59 5.30
C LEU A 252 -19.24 2.10 5.49
N ASP A 253 -18.48 2.55 6.48
CA ASP A 253 -18.11 3.94 6.57
C ASP A 253 -17.50 4.32 5.20
N PRO A 254 -18.13 5.22 4.44
CA PRO A 254 -17.64 5.58 3.11
C PRO A 254 -16.24 6.23 3.17
N ASP A 255 -15.84 6.69 4.35
CA ASP A 255 -14.53 7.26 4.61
C ASP A 255 -13.50 6.24 5.14
N ALA A 256 -13.88 4.97 5.29
CA ALA A 256 -12.99 3.93 5.76
C ALA A 256 -11.79 3.69 4.81
N GLY A 257 -10.75 3.08 5.37
CA GLY A 257 -9.63 2.57 4.59
C GLY A 257 -10.07 1.50 3.60
N THR A 258 -9.58 1.62 2.37
CA THR A 258 -9.73 0.62 1.31
C THR A 258 -8.35 0.15 0.87
N VAL A 259 -8.30 -0.92 0.09
CA VAL A 259 -7.04 -1.35 -0.56
C VAL A 259 -6.44 -0.22 -1.39
N ALA A 260 -7.28 0.57 -2.08
CA ALA A 260 -6.83 1.70 -2.88
C ALA A 260 -6.21 2.81 -2.02
N THR A 261 -6.88 3.22 -0.94
CA THR A 261 -6.35 4.27 -0.04
C THR A 261 -5.07 3.80 0.62
N ASN A 262 -4.97 2.51 0.97
CA ASN A 262 -3.74 1.97 1.54
C ASN A 262 -2.57 1.99 0.54
N LEU A 263 -2.75 1.40 -0.64
CA LEU A 263 -1.68 1.25 -1.62
C LEU A 263 -1.25 2.55 -2.28
N LEU A 264 -2.13 3.56 -2.35
CA LEU A 264 -1.86 4.81 -3.06
C LEU A 264 -1.57 5.98 -2.12
N LEU A 265 -2.01 5.93 -0.85
CA LEU A 265 -1.87 7.03 0.10
C LEU A 265 -1.23 6.58 1.43
N THR A 266 -1.93 5.79 2.26
CA THR A 266 -1.52 5.64 3.66
C THR A 266 -0.27 4.78 3.87
N SER A 267 0.09 3.91 2.93
CA SER A 267 1.35 3.14 3.01
C SER A 267 2.61 3.97 2.76
N ASP A 268 2.46 5.16 2.15
CA ASP A 268 3.55 6.10 1.88
C ASP A 268 3.59 7.26 2.90
N LEU A 269 2.70 7.29 3.91
CA LEU A 269 2.61 8.36 4.93
C LEU A 269 2.90 7.88 6.36
N ALA A 270 3.30 8.82 7.21
CA ALA A 270 3.65 8.57 8.60
C ALA A 270 2.53 8.89 9.56
N GLY A 271 2.34 7.97 10.49
CA GLY A 271 1.29 8.05 11.49
C GLY A 271 -0.07 7.67 10.94
N TYR A 272 -1.07 7.78 11.81
CA TYR A 272 -2.44 7.46 11.49
C TYR A 272 -3.06 8.55 10.59
N VAL A 273 -3.72 8.13 9.51
CA VAL A 273 -4.54 8.97 8.65
C VAL A 273 -6.00 8.70 9.01
N GLU A 274 -6.67 9.71 9.54
CA GLU A 274 -8.11 9.62 9.82
C GLU A 274 -8.89 9.57 8.52
N ASN A 275 -9.89 8.67 8.48
CA ASN A 275 -10.90 8.62 7.43
C ASN A 275 -10.29 8.66 6.01
N PRO A 276 -9.32 7.78 5.67
CA PRO A 276 -8.56 7.90 4.43
C PRO A 276 -9.40 7.73 3.15
N GLY A 277 -10.60 7.13 3.25
CA GLY A 277 -11.57 7.06 2.16
C GLY A 277 -12.13 8.43 1.75
N TYR A 278 -12.20 9.39 2.69
CA TYR A 278 -12.65 10.76 2.44
C TYR A 278 -11.89 11.42 1.28
N TYR A 279 -10.57 11.23 1.23
CA TYR A 279 -9.70 11.82 0.21
C TYR A 279 -9.85 11.19 -1.19
N PHE A 280 -10.55 10.06 -1.28
CA PHE A 280 -10.79 9.30 -2.52
C PHE A 280 -12.23 9.42 -3.01
N GLN A 281 -13.06 10.22 -2.34
CA GLN A 281 -14.38 10.59 -2.81
C GLN A 281 -14.31 11.48 -4.06
N THR A 282 -15.47 11.89 -4.58
CA THR A 282 -15.57 12.86 -5.66
C THR A 282 -14.73 14.10 -5.36
N ALA A 283 -13.84 14.47 -6.28
CA ALA A 283 -12.95 15.60 -6.12
C ALA A 283 -13.74 16.93 -6.11
N THR A 284 -14.02 17.44 -4.91
CA THR A 284 -14.45 18.83 -4.71
C THR A 284 -13.25 19.70 -4.31
N PRO A 285 -13.35 21.04 -4.40
CA PRO A 285 -12.30 21.93 -3.91
C PRO A 285 -11.91 21.66 -2.44
N GLU A 286 -12.88 21.29 -1.60
CA GLU A 286 -12.69 20.99 -0.18
C GLU A 286 -11.94 19.68 0.04
N VAL A 287 -12.33 18.61 -0.66
CA VAL A 287 -11.63 17.31 -0.60
C VAL A 287 -10.21 17.43 -1.13
N THR A 288 -10.03 18.13 -2.25
CA THR A 288 -8.70 18.41 -2.84
C THR A 288 -7.84 19.22 -1.86
N ARG A 289 -8.43 20.21 -1.20
CA ARG A 289 -7.75 21.04 -0.20
C ARG A 289 -7.33 20.21 1.02
N ALA A 290 -8.22 19.37 1.53
CA ALA A 290 -7.97 18.51 2.68
C ALA A 290 -6.87 17.48 2.41
N LEU A 291 -6.86 16.87 1.21
CA LEU A 291 -5.80 15.96 0.79
C LEU A 291 -4.45 16.67 0.72
N ASP A 292 -4.42 17.87 0.16
CA ASP A 292 -3.20 18.65 0.11
C ASP A 292 -2.71 19.09 1.51
N ASP A 293 -3.63 19.43 2.42
CA ASP A 293 -3.31 19.74 3.83
C ASP A 293 -2.77 18.49 4.59
N LEU A 294 -3.30 17.30 4.30
CA LEU A 294 -2.75 16.03 4.78
C LEU A 294 -1.30 15.85 4.34
N LEU A 295 -1.02 16.07 3.06
CA LEU A 295 0.33 15.90 2.49
C LEU A 295 1.31 16.99 2.91
N LEU A 296 0.82 18.16 3.33
CA LEU A 296 1.63 19.21 3.95
C LEU A 296 2.03 18.86 5.39
N THR A 297 1.20 18.11 6.12
CA THR A 297 1.33 17.94 7.57
C THR A 297 1.80 16.54 8.00
N GLN A 298 1.57 15.50 7.19
CA GLN A 298 1.89 14.11 7.51
C GLN A 298 2.90 13.48 6.54
N GLY A 299 3.94 14.21 6.17
CA GLY A 299 4.98 13.66 5.31
C GLY A 299 5.82 12.56 5.98
N TRP A 300 5.87 11.38 5.36
CA TRP A 300 6.90 10.36 5.62
C TRP A 300 8.08 10.62 4.68
N ARG A 301 9.30 10.77 5.24
CA ARG A 301 10.54 10.74 4.45
C ARG A 301 10.91 9.28 4.23
N ARG A 302 10.46 8.69 3.12
CA ARG A 302 10.72 7.27 2.79
C ARG A 302 12.22 6.99 2.76
N TYR A 303 12.98 8.05 2.50
CA TYR A 303 14.43 8.06 2.45
C TYR A 303 14.98 9.23 3.26
N VAL A 304 15.94 8.95 4.13
CA VAL A 304 16.89 9.97 4.56
C VAL A 304 17.93 10.06 3.44
N TRP A 305 17.89 11.13 2.64
CA TRP A 305 18.78 11.26 1.47
C TRP A 305 20.26 11.06 1.80
N LYS A 306 20.70 11.42 3.01
CA LYS A 306 22.06 11.13 3.49
C LYS A 306 22.38 9.63 3.46
N GLU A 307 21.45 8.77 3.85
CA GLU A 307 21.61 7.31 3.85
C GLU A 307 21.57 6.76 2.43
N VAL A 308 20.61 7.19 1.61
CA VAL A 308 20.52 6.76 0.19
C VAL A 308 21.77 7.13 -0.59
N LEU A 309 22.26 8.36 -0.44
CA LEU A 309 23.46 8.85 -1.12
C LEU A 309 24.75 8.21 -0.57
N SER A 310 24.72 7.62 0.63
CA SER A 310 25.86 6.87 1.17
C SER A 310 26.10 5.53 0.45
N GLY A 311 25.11 5.05 -0.32
CA GLY A 311 25.17 3.75 -0.98
C GLY A 311 25.04 2.56 -0.03
N THR A 312 24.75 2.79 1.26
CA THR A 312 24.54 1.72 2.23
C THR A 312 23.06 1.30 2.16
N PRO A 313 22.73 0.11 1.62
CA PRO A 313 21.35 -0.35 1.61
C PRO A 313 20.89 -0.55 3.06
N PRO A 314 19.62 -0.26 3.38
CA PRO A 314 19.09 -0.52 4.71
C PRO A 314 19.17 -2.02 4.99
N ALA A 315 19.51 -2.37 6.24
CA ALA A 315 19.43 -3.75 6.68
C ALA A 315 17.97 -4.21 6.56
N LEU A 316 17.72 -5.22 5.72
CA LEU A 316 16.40 -5.83 5.62
C LEU A 316 16.29 -6.87 6.74
N PRO A 317 15.51 -6.59 7.81
CA PRO A 317 15.37 -7.56 8.90
C PRO A 317 14.72 -8.87 8.44
N TYR A 318 14.00 -8.81 7.32
CA TYR A 318 13.35 -9.95 6.68
C TYR A 318 13.69 -9.98 5.19
N GLY A 319 14.02 -11.17 4.69
CA GLY A 319 14.19 -11.39 3.24
C GLY A 319 12.84 -11.35 2.51
N VAL A 320 12.90 -11.32 1.17
CA VAL A 320 11.70 -11.40 0.32
C VAL A 320 11.02 -12.75 0.53
N GLU A 321 9.76 -12.74 0.95
CA GLU A 321 8.96 -13.96 1.07
C GLU A 321 8.61 -14.49 -0.32
N GLN A 322 9.20 -15.61 -0.71
CA GLN A 322 8.95 -16.25 -2.02
C GLN A 322 7.85 -17.32 -1.94
N SER A 323 7.62 -17.86 -0.74
CA SER A 323 6.64 -18.90 -0.47
C SER A 323 6.40 -18.98 1.03
N LEU A 324 5.23 -19.48 1.42
CA LEU A 324 5.02 -19.88 2.80
C LEU A 324 6.12 -20.87 3.20
N THR A 325 6.63 -20.67 4.40
CA THR A 325 7.82 -21.35 4.92
C THR A 325 7.52 -21.89 6.31
N LEU A 326 7.86 -23.15 6.56
CA LEU A 326 7.84 -23.75 7.89
C LEU A 326 9.27 -23.81 8.41
N ALA A 327 9.59 -22.95 9.36
CA ALA A 327 10.89 -22.89 10.02
C ALA A 327 10.75 -23.20 11.51
N GLY A 328 11.87 -23.53 12.15
CA GLY A 328 11.90 -23.77 13.58
C GLY A 328 13.27 -24.24 14.05
N GLN A 329 13.33 -24.74 15.28
CA GLN A 329 14.53 -25.27 15.89
C GLN A 329 14.29 -26.66 16.47
N VAL A 330 15.24 -27.57 16.28
CA VAL A 330 15.32 -28.86 16.96
C VAL A 330 16.23 -28.71 18.17
N THR A 331 15.69 -29.00 19.35
CA THR A 331 16.38 -28.85 20.64
C THR A 331 16.43 -30.17 21.40
N GLY A 332 17.41 -30.32 22.28
CA GLY A 332 17.40 -31.34 23.33
C GLY A 332 16.54 -30.92 24.53
N MET A 333 16.39 -31.80 25.53
CA MET A 333 15.65 -31.48 26.76
C MET A 333 16.17 -30.23 27.50
N GLY A 334 17.48 -29.92 27.38
CA GLY A 334 18.09 -28.71 27.93
C GLY A 334 18.03 -27.47 27.03
N GLN A 335 17.10 -27.40 26.06
CA GLN A 335 16.93 -26.27 25.11
C GLN A 335 18.11 -25.98 24.17
N LYS A 336 19.21 -26.73 24.27
CA LYS A 336 20.34 -26.60 23.35
C LYS A 336 19.96 -27.11 21.95
N GLY A 337 20.25 -26.31 20.93
CA GLY A 337 20.09 -26.67 19.52
C GLY A 337 20.89 -27.91 19.15
N ILE A 338 20.32 -28.76 18.30
CA ILE A 338 20.96 -30.00 17.84
C ILE A 338 21.34 -29.83 16.36
N ALA A 339 22.65 -29.75 16.09
CA ALA A 339 23.16 -29.65 14.73
C ALA A 339 23.00 -30.94 13.93
N ASN A 340 22.83 -30.79 12.60
CA ASN A 340 22.73 -31.88 11.63
C ASN A 340 21.64 -32.94 11.95
N SER A 341 20.62 -32.59 12.74
CA SER A 341 19.46 -33.45 12.97
C SER A 341 18.72 -33.64 11.65
N GLN A 342 18.38 -34.87 11.30
CA GLN A 342 17.57 -35.14 10.11
C GLN A 342 16.09 -34.90 10.42
N LEU A 343 15.41 -34.15 9.56
CA LEU A 343 13.98 -33.91 9.62
C LEU A 343 13.27 -34.57 8.45
N THR A 344 12.08 -35.08 8.73
CA THR A 344 11.13 -35.56 7.75
C THR A 344 9.83 -34.77 7.93
N PHE A 345 9.43 -34.11 6.86
CA PHE A 345 8.17 -33.39 6.74
C PHE A 345 7.23 -34.25 5.92
N ILE A 346 6.08 -34.62 6.50
CA ILE A 346 5.08 -35.44 5.84
C ILE A 346 3.80 -34.62 5.74
N GLN A 347 3.40 -34.28 4.53
CA GLN A 347 2.14 -33.62 4.24
C GLN A 347 1.10 -34.64 3.84
N ALA A 348 -0.05 -34.64 4.52
CA ALA A 348 -1.17 -35.52 4.23
C ALA A 348 -2.25 -34.86 3.33
N ARG A 349 -2.35 -33.52 3.35
CA ARG A 349 -3.31 -32.70 2.59
C ARG A 349 -2.71 -31.35 2.17
N PRO A 350 -3.16 -30.74 1.05
CA PRO A 350 -4.09 -31.28 0.05
C PRO A 350 -3.44 -32.34 -0.86
N THR A 351 -2.12 -32.31 -1.03
CA THR A 351 -1.34 -33.32 -1.75
C THR A 351 -0.42 -34.07 -0.80
N ARG A 352 -0.24 -35.38 -1.04
CA ARG A 352 0.73 -36.18 -0.28
C ARG A 352 2.13 -35.82 -0.72
N SER A 353 2.95 -35.33 0.19
CA SER A 353 4.35 -35.00 -0.09
C SER A 353 5.22 -35.38 1.11
N VAL A 354 6.47 -35.76 0.83
CA VAL A 354 7.48 -36.03 1.85
C VAL A 354 8.73 -35.26 1.49
N LEU A 355 9.18 -34.40 2.39
CA LEU A 355 10.40 -33.62 2.25
C LEU A 355 11.36 -33.99 3.38
N THR A 356 12.65 -33.85 3.12
CA THR A 356 13.68 -34.04 4.15
C THR A 356 14.60 -32.83 4.20
N ALA A 357 15.11 -32.54 5.39
CA ALA A 357 16.05 -31.46 5.64
C ALA A 357 16.99 -31.85 6.79
N SER A 358 18.08 -31.11 6.94
CA SER A 358 18.97 -31.20 8.11
C SER A 358 19.01 -29.87 8.84
N THR A 359 19.21 -29.89 10.15
CA THR A 359 19.43 -28.65 10.90
C THR A 359 20.84 -28.09 10.70
N ASP A 360 20.96 -26.76 10.80
CA ASP A 360 22.24 -26.05 10.85
C ASP A 360 22.96 -26.20 12.20
N ALA A 361 24.06 -25.47 12.40
CA ALA A 361 24.87 -25.51 13.63
C ALA A 361 24.10 -25.14 14.90
N ASP A 362 23.08 -24.29 14.78
CA ASP A 362 22.23 -23.83 15.88
C ASP A 362 20.98 -24.71 16.05
N GLY A 363 20.85 -25.76 15.25
CA GLY A 363 19.71 -26.66 15.28
C GLY A 363 18.48 -26.12 14.55
N ARG A 364 18.62 -25.08 13.69
CA ARG A 364 17.49 -24.52 12.94
C ARG A 364 17.22 -25.30 11.66
N PHE A 365 15.95 -25.38 11.28
CA PHE A 365 15.50 -26.02 10.05
C PHE A 365 14.55 -25.11 9.27
N ARG A 366 14.40 -25.39 7.97
CA ARG A 366 13.48 -24.67 7.09
C ARG A 366 12.96 -25.57 5.97
N PHE A 367 11.65 -25.57 5.78
CA PHE A 367 10.97 -26.11 4.60
C PHE A 367 10.27 -24.96 3.85
N THR A 368 10.47 -24.86 2.54
CA THR A 368 9.95 -23.78 1.67
C THR A 368 9.12 -24.37 0.53
N GLY A 369 8.42 -23.52 -0.21
CA GLY A 369 7.67 -23.90 -1.42
C GLY A 369 6.20 -24.25 -1.17
N PHE A 370 5.64 -23.84 -0.03
CA PHE A 370 4.24 -24.09 0.28
C PHE A 370 3.36 -23.04 -0.40
N SER A 371 2.32 -23.50 -1.10
CA SER A 371 1.44 -22.64 -1.89
C SER A 371 0.34 -21.95 -1.07
N GLY A 372 0.06 -22.43 0.15
CA GLY A 372 -0.92 -21.82 1.05
C GLY A 372 -2.38 -21.82 0.57
N LYS A 373 -2.69 -22.58 -0.49
CA LYS A 373 -3.99 -22.49 -1.18
C LYS A 373 -5.15 -23.13 -0.39
N ASP A 374 -4.84 -24.05 0.51
CA ASP A 374 -5.81 -24.77 1.36
C ASP A 374 -5.13 -25.24 2.67
N THR A 375 -5.92 -25.81 3.58
CA THR A 375 -5.49 -26.40 4.84
C THR A 375 -4.47 -27.51 4.61
N SER A 376 -3.28 -27.35 5.16
CA SER A 376 -2.22 -28.35 5.09
C SER A 376 -2.09 -29.10 6.41
N VAL A 377 -2.26 -30.41 6.37
CA VAL A 377 -2.02 -31.28 7.53
C VAL A 377 -0.61 -31.83 7.41
N VAL A 378 0.26 -31.42 8.34
CA VAL A 378 1.69 -31.71 8.32
C VAL A 378 2.09 -32.44 9.59
N THR A 379 2.90 -33.49 9.45
CA THR A 379 3.63 -34.12 10.54
C THR A 379 5.13 -33.86 10.37
N LEU A 380 5.76 -33.31 11.40
CA LEU A 380 7.21 -33.15 11.48
C LEU A 380 7.80 -34.25 12.36
N GLN A 381 8.82 -34.92 11.86
CA GLN A 381 9.62 -35.86 12.62
C GLN A 381 11.09 -35.44 12.55
N ALA A 382 11.80 -35.51 13.68
CA ALA A 382 13.22 -35.21 13.75
C ALA A 382 13.94 -36.37 14.44
N ARG A 383 15.17 -36.66 13.99
CA ARG A 383 16.03 -37.67 14.58
C ARG A 383 17.48 -37.23 14.59
N ARG A 384 18.21 -37.63 15.64
CA ARG A 384 19.67 -37.47 15.67
C ARG A 384 20.33 -38.45 14.68
N ILE A 385 21.49 -38.08 14.14
CA ILE A 385 22.28 -38.95 13.23
C ILE A 385 22.57 -40.32 13.86
N GLY A 386 22.73 -40.39 15.18
CA GLY A 386 22.97 -41.64 15.93
C GLY A 386 21.72 -42.40 16.42
N GLY A 387 20.52 -42.11 15.91
CA GLY A 387 19.31 -42.90 16.20
C GLY A 387 18.52 -42.55 17.47
N GLY A 388 18.85 -41.47 18.18
CA GLY A 388 18.11 -41.03 19.37
C GLY A 388 16.88 -40.16 19.04
N SER A 389 15.75 -40.46 19.69
CA SER A 389 14.45 -39.76 19.54
C SER A 389 14.19 -38.65 20.55
N ASN A 390 15.11 -38.41 21.50
CA ASN A 390 15.00 -37.34 22.51
C ASN A 390 15.30 -35.96 21.88
N VAL A 391 14.37 -35.51 21.04
CA VAL A 391 14.41 -34.22 20.35
C VAL A 391 13.05 -33.53 20.51
N ILE A 392 13.08 -32.21 20.62
CA ILE A 392 11.90 -31.37 20.70
C ILE A 392 11.94 -30.45 19.49
N ILE A 393 10.92 -30.52 18.64
CA ILE A 393 10.75 -29.64 17.48
C ILE A 393 9.97 -28.42 17.96
N ARG A 394 10.53 -27.23 17.74
CA ARG A 394 9.91 -25.94 18.07
C ARG A 394 9.73 -25.14 16.78
N PRO A 395 8.54 -25.17 16.15
CA PRO A 395 8.25 -24.30 15.03
C PRO A 395 8.38 -22.83 15.44
N ASP A 396 8.91 -22.01 14.54
CA ASP A 396 8.88 -20.56 14.70
C ASP A 396 7.43 -20.10 14.53
N LEU A 397 6.84 -19.51 15.56
CA LEU A 397 5.47 -18.99 15.52
C LEU A 397 5.38 -17.61 14.83
N GLY A 398 6.45 -17.22 14.11
CA GLY A 398 6.64 -15.86 13.60
C GLY A 398 7.14 -14.90 14.69
N PRO A 399 7.43 -13.64 14.32
CA PRO A 399 7.70 -12.61 15.32
C PRO A 399 6.50 -12.53 16.28
N PRO A 400 6.72 -12.26 17.59
CA PRO A 400 5.61 -11.91 18.46
C PRO A 400 4.84 -10.81 17.76
N THR A 401 3.52 -10.96 17.63
CA THR A 401 2.66 -9.82 17.30
C THR A 401 2.73 -8.89 18.49
N PHE A 402 3.82 -8.13 18.61
CA PHE A 402 3.92 -7.04 19.55
C PHE A 402 2.77 -6.13 19.16
N GLY A 403 1.76 -6.11 20.02
CA GLY A 403 0.71 -5.12 19.98
C GLY A 403 1.37 -3.77 20.18
N ALA A 404 1.87 -3.16 19.09
CA ALA A 404 1.54 -1.77 18.90
C ALA A 404 0.04 -1.71 19.17
N PRO A 405 -0.44 -0.98 20.20
CA PRO A 405 -1.85 -0.87 20.43
C PRO A 405 -2.44 -0.48 19.07
N LEU A 406 -3.28 -1.37 18.53
CA LEU A 406 -4.03 -1.02 17.35
C LEU A 406 -4.63 0.35 17.65
N PRO A 407 -4.61 1.30 16.70
CA PRO A 407 -5.29 2.57 16.89
C PRO A 407 -6.64 2.24 17.52
N PRO A 408 -7.01 2.88 18.64
CA PRO A 408 -8.23 2.55 19.34
C PRO A 408 -9.33 2.47 18.29
N LEU A 409 -10.06 1.34 18.26
CA LEU A 409 -11.20 1.19 17.37
C LEU A 409 -11.98 2.49 17.42
N PRO A 410 -12.36 3.06 16.25
CA PRO A 410 -13.03 4.35 16.22
C PRO A 410 -14.07 4.35 17.33
N PRO A 411 -14.04 5.32 18.26
CA PRO A 411 -15.06 5.39 19.29
C PRO A 411 -16.38 5.29 18.55
N VAL A 412 -17.27 4.48 19.09
CA VAL A 412 -18.65 4.30 18.61
C VAL A 412 -19.39 5.63 18.83
N SER A 413 -18.95 6.70 18.17
CA SER A 413 -19.69 7.93 18.02
C SER A 413 -20.74 7.61 16.98
N ALA A 414 -21.87 7.09 17.47
CA ALA A 414 -23.01 6.62 16.70
C ALA A 414 -22.65 5.51 15.69
N ALA A 415 -22.12 4.37 16.16
CA ALA A 415 -22.34 3.16 15.38
C ALA A 415 -23.85 2.97 15.27
N PRO A 416 -24.42 2.78 14.06
CA PRO A 416 -25.83 2.50 13.91
C PRO A 416 -26.23 1.37 14.88
N PRO A 417 -27.45 1.36 15.46
CA PRO A 417 -27.87 0.37 16.44
C PRO A 417 -27.53 -1.08 16.07
N GLY A 418 -27.56 -1.41 14.76
CA GLY A 418 -27.18 -2.72 14.23
C GLY A 418 -25.72 -3.16 14.43
N VAL A 419 -24.76 -2.23 14.52
CA VAL A 419 -23.33 -2.55 14.71
C VAL A 419 -23.05 -2.95 16.17
N ALA A 420 -23.68 -2.27 17.13
CA ALA A 420 -23.52 -2.60 18.55
C ALA A 420 -24.12 -3.99 18.84
N ASP A 421 -25.32 -4.26 18.35
CA ASP A 421 -25.98 -5.57 18.46
C ASP A 421 -25.17 -6.67 17.78
N TYR A 422 -24.59 -6.40 16.61
CA TYR A 422 -23.67 -7.32 15.96
C TYR A 422 -22.42 -7.61 16.80
N LEU A 423 -21.75 -6.59 17.35
CA LEU A 423 -20.56 -6.79 18.19
C LEU A 423 -20.88 -7.60 19.46
N HIS A 424 -22.07 -7.43 20.02
CA HIS A 424 -22.56 -8.24 21.14
C HIS A 424 -22.79 -9.70 20.72
N ARG A 425 -23.49 -9.93 19.60
CA ARG A 425 -23.72 -11.29 19.05
C ARG A 425 -22.40 -11.96 18.66
N SER A 426 -21.51 -11.26 17.98
CA SER A 426 -20.19 -11.73 17.55
C SER A 426 -19.32 -12.11 18.75
N ARG A 427 -19.28 -11.29 19.81
CA ARG A 427 -18.57 -11.65 21.06
C ARG A 427 -19.19 -12.89 21.72
N GLN A 428 -20.53 -12.96 21.79
CA GLN A 428 -21.21 -14.13 22.35
C GLN A 428 -20.91 -15.39 21.54
N GLN A 429 -20.92 -15.29 20.21
CA GLN A 429 -20.57 -16.38 19.31
C GLN A 429 -19.11 -16.79 19.47
N GLN A 430 -18.15 -15.85 19.51
CA GLN A 430 -16.74 -16.15 19.76
C GLN A 430 -16.53 -16.83 21.12
N VAL A 431 -17.26 -16.41 22.16
CA VAL A 431 -17.20 -17.05 23.48
C VAL A 431 -17.77 -18.46 23.42
N GLN A 432 -18.91 -18.69 22.74
CA GLN A 432 -19.49 -20.02 22.55
C GLN A 432 -18.59 -20.93 21.70
N GLU A 433 -18.01 -20.42 20.62
CA GLU A 433 -17.08 -21.16 19.76
C GLU A 433 -15.81 -21.53 20.52
N ARG A 434 -15.26 -20.63 21.35
CA ARG A 434 -14.12 -20.91 22.23
C ARG A 434 -14.44 -21.93 23.32
N GLN A 435 -15.67 -21.89 23.86
CA GLN A 435 -16.12 -22.86 24.87
C GLN A 435 -16.39 -24.25 24.26
N GLY A 436 -16.82 -24.31 23.00
CA GLY A 436 -17.06 -25.57 22.28
C GLY A 436 -15.84 -26.14 21.53
N ARG A 437 -14.79 -25.34 21.32
CA ARG A 437 -13.57 -25.72 20.58
C ARG A 437 -12.32 -25.01 21.14
N PRO A 438 -11.57 -25.64 22.06
CA PRO A 438 -10.38 -25.04 22.67
C PRO A 438 -9.20 -24.79 21.70
N GLU A 439 -9.24 -25.30 20.46
CA GLU A 439 -8.12 -25.22 19.50
C GLU A 439 -8.16 -24.02 18.52
N GLY A 440 -9.18 -23.16 18.53
CA GLY A 440 -9.10 -21.86 17.84
C GLY A 440 -8.99 -21.87 16.29
N ASP A 441 -9.27 -22.99 15.63
CA ASP A 441 -9.15 -23.12 14.17
C ASP A 441 -10.22 -22.33 13.39
N ILE A 442 -9.76 -21.31 12.65
CA ILE A 442 -10.55 -20.63 11.61
C ILE A 442 -10.54 -21.54 10.38
N ARG A 443 -11.68 -22.15 10.03
CA ARG A 443 -11.81 -22.95 8.81
C ARG A 443 -11.91 -22.04 7.59
N ASN A 444 -10.81 -21.88 6.88
CA ASN A 444 -10.82 -21.33 5.52
C ASN A 444 -11.26 -22.44 4.56
N VAL A 445 -12.37 -22.24 3.86
CA VAL A 445 -12.85 -23.17 2.82
C VAL A 445 -12.52 -22.58 1.46
N GLN A 446 -11.68 -23.26 0.69
CA GLN A 446 -11.43 -22.92 -0.71
C GLN A 446 -12.67 -23.27 -1.53
N LEU A 447 -13.34 -22.27 -2.10
CA LEU A 447 -14.35 -22.49 -3.13
C LEU A 447 -13.63 -22.92 -4.42
N GLY A 448 -14.14 -23.96 -5.08
CA GLY A 448 -13.58 -24.43 -6.36
C GLY A 448 -13.57 -23.31 -7.41
N ASN A 449 -12.54 -23.29 -8.26
CA ASN A 449 -12.44 -22.31 -9.35
C ASN A 449 -13.70 -22.38 -10.24
N VAL A 450 -14.41 -21.26 -10.36
CA VAL A 450 -15.46 -21.12 -11.37
C VAL A 450 -14.84 -20.42 -12.57
N ALA A 451 -14.56 -21.18 -13.64
CA ALA A 451 -14.20 -20.58 -14.92
C ALA A 451 -15.45 -19.91 -15.51
N VAL A 452 -15.48 -18.57 -15.50
CA VAL A 452 -16.52 -17.81 -16.20
C VAL A 452 -16.21 -17.87 -17.69
N THR A 453 -16.82 -18.82 -18.39
CA THR A 453 -16.73 -18.90 -19.85
C THR A 453 -17.59 -17.79 -20.47
N GLY A 454 -16.96 -16.72 -20.92
CA GLY A 454 -17.58 -15.76 -21.82
C GLY A 454 -17.70 -16.34 -23.23
N LYS A 455 -18.87 -16.23 -23.87
CA LYS A 455 -18.96 -16.44 -25.33
C LYS A 455 -18.25 -15.29 -26.03
N LYS A 456 -16.99 -15.48 -26.42
CA LYS A 456 -16.36 -14.66 -27.46
C LYS A 456 -17.17 -14.87 -28.73
N ALA A 457 -17.70 -13.81 -29.32
CA ALA A 457 -18.29 -13.90 -30.65
C ALA A 457 -17.20 -14.44 -31.59
N LEU A 458 -17.42 -15.63 -32.15
CA LEU A 458 -16.56 -16.20 -33.16
C LEU A 458 -16.57 -15.24 -34.35
N VAL A 459 -15.44 -14.55 -34.54
CA VAL A 459 -15.20 -13.69 -35.68
C VAL A 459 -15.26 -14.58 -36.94
N PRO A 460 -16.22 -14.37 -37.84
CA PRO A 460 -16.38 -15.19 -39.05
C PRO A 460 -15.07 -15.27 -39.84
N PRO A 461 -14.83 -16.35 -40.60
CA PRO A 461 -13.66 -16.49 -41.46
C PRO A 461 -13.43 -15.30 -42.40
N ASP A 462 -14.51 -14.58 -42.71
CA ASP A 462 -14.59 -13.52 -43.71
C ASP A 462 -14.56 -12.10 -43.10
N ASP A 463 -14.24 -11.97 -41.80
CA ASP A 463 -14.24 -10.67 -41.11
C ASP A 463 -13.06 -9.78 -41.57
N PRO A 464 -13.32 -8.54 -42.02
CA PRO A 464 -12.31 -7.61 -42.53
C PRO A 464 -11.32 -7.12 -41.45
N ARG A 465 -11.54 -7.42 -40.17
CA ARG A 465 -10.59 -7.15 -39.07
C ARG A 465 -9.47 -8.19 -38.96
N ARG A 466 -9.51 -9.29 -39.74
CA ARG A 466 -8.42 -10.27 -39.81
C ARG A 466 -7.27 -9.71 -40.63
N LEU A 467 -6.04 -9.83 -40.12
CA LEU A 467 -4.81 -9.41 -40.83
C LEU A 467 -4.63 -10.07 -42.21
N TYR A 468 -5.24 -11.25 -42.44
CA TYR A 468 -5.27 -11.94 -43.73
C TYR A 468 -6.68 -12.51 -44.01
N PRO A 469 -7.51 -11.80 -44.79
CA PRO A 469 -8.83 -12.30 -45.19
C PRO A 469 -8.69 -13.57 -46.03
N GLY A 470 -9.48 -14.62 -45.73
CA GLY A 470 -9.56 -15.84 -46.54
C GLY A 470 -8.49 -16.92 -46.28
N VAL A 471 -7.55 -16.72 -45.34
CA VAL A 471 -6.62 -17.78 -44.92
C VAL A 471 -7.27 -18.60 -43.81
N VAL A 472 -7.73 -19.80 -44.16
CA VAL A 472 -8.14 -20.82 -43.18
C VAL A 472 -6.86 -21.50 -42.68
N ALA A 473 -6.66 -21.57 -41.37
CA ALA A 473 -5.55 -22.33 -40.82
C ALA A 473 -5.69 -23.81 -41.24
N ASN A 474 -4.70 -24.34 -41.96
CA ASN A 474 -4.69 -25.75 -42.38
C ASN A 474 -4.70 -26.72 -41.20
N THR A 475 -4.27 -26.27 -40.01
CA THR A 475 -4.31 -27.04 -38.76
C THR A 475 -4.51 -26.07 -37.61
N ILE A 476 -5.57 -26.29 -36.82
CA ILE A 476 -5.83 -25.54 -35.58
C ILE A 476 -5.44 -26.45 -34.42
N ILE A 477 -4.51 -25.99 -33.58
CA ILE A 477 -4.07 -26.70 -32.39
C ILE A 477 -4.55 -25.88 -31.18
N ASP A 478 -5.54 -26.41 -30.49
CA ASP A 478 -6.03 -25.82 -29.24
C ASP A 478 -5.22 -26.38 -28.07
N PHE A 479 -4.30 -25.57 -27.55
CA PHE A 479 -3.47 -25.96 -26.42
C PHE A 479 -4.27 -26.09 -25.11
N ALA A 480 -5.44 -25.44 -25.00
CA ALA A 480 -6.26 -25.50 -23.79
C ALA A 480 -6.92 -26.88 -23.59
N SER A 481 -7.17 -27.60 -24.68
CA SER A 481 -7.71 -28.97 -24.64
C SER A 481 -6.64 -30.06 -24.60
N MET A 482 -5.35 -29.70 -24.48
CA MET A 482 -4.24 -30.66 -24.50
C MET A 482 -3.62 -30.86 -23.11
N PRO A 483 -3.82 -32.02 -22.47
CA PRO A 483 -3.16 -32.33 -21.19
C PRO A 483 -1.63 -32.26 -21.26
N ALA A 484 -1.04 -32.60 -22.41
CA ALA A 484 0.40 -32.52 -22.66
C ALA A 484 0.95 -31.08 -22.74
N ALA A 485 0.10 -30.08 -22.99
CA ALA A 485 0.52 -28.67 -22.98
C ALA A 485 0.76 -28.17 -21.54
N GLN A 486 0.22 -28.87 -20.53
CA GLN A 486 0.39 -28.55 -19.12
C GLN A 486 1.63 -29.23 -18.49
N SER A 487 2.33 -30.10 -19.23
CA SER A 487 3.45 -30.91 -18.73
C SER A 487 4.84 -30.32 -19.02
N GLY A 488 4.94 -29.02 -19.31
CA GLY A 488 6.22 -28.32 -19.47
C GLY A 488 7.01 -28.63 -20.76
N LEU A 489 6.35 -29.23 -21.77
CA LEU A 489 6.95 -29.48 -23.07
C LEU A 489 7.13 -28.19 -23.87
N SER A 490 8.17 -28.12 -24.70
CA SER A 490 8.36 -26.96 -25.58
C SER A 490 7.28 -26.91 -26.67
N ILE A 491 6.98 -25.71 -27.17
CA ILE A 491 5.98 -25.55 -28.23
C ILE A 491 6.31 -26.39 -29.48
N PHE A 492 7.60 -26.54 -29.81
CA PHE A 492 8.03 -27.36 -30.95
C PHE A 492 7.80 -28.85 -30.73
N GLN A 493 7.98 -29.36 -29.51
CA GLN A 493 7.64 -30.74 -29.15
C GLN A 493 6.12 -30.99 -29.19
N LEU A 494 5.32 -29.98 -28.84
CA LEU A 494 3.86 -30.08 -28.92
C LEU A 494 3.37 -30.12 -30.38
N LEU A 495 4.04 -29.41 -31.28
CA LEU A 495 3.71 -29.39 -32.71
C LEU A 495 4.17 -30.66 -33.46
N GLN A 496 5.20 -31.35 -32.95
CA GLN A 496 5.76 -32.56 -33.58
C GLN A 496 4.71 -33.66 -33.70
N GLY A 497 4.53 -34.18 -34.93
CA GLY A 497 3.54 -35.21 -35.26
C GLY A 497 2.09 -34.72 -35.37
N ARG A 498 1.82 -33.43 -35.12
CA ARG A 498 0.47 -32.83 -35.18
C ARG A 498 0.27 -31.86 -36.35
N VAL A 499 1.37 -31.38 -36.93
CA VAL A 499 1.36 -30.60 -38.17
C VAL A 499 1.95 -31.46 -39.28
N ALA A 500 1.17 -31.71 -40.33
CA ALA A 500 1.60 -32.54 -41.44
C ALA A 500 2.85 -31.93 -42.13
N GLY A 501 3.88 -32.76 -42.33
CA GLY A 501 5.13 -32.35 -42.97
C GLY A 501 6.12 -31.60 -42.06
N LEU A 502 5.78 -31.31 -40.80
CA LEU A 502 6.66 -30.69 -39.80
C LEU A 502 7.58 -31.73 -39.16
N THR A 503 8.88 -31.51 -39.26
CA THR A 503 9.94 -32.31 -38.63
C THR A 503 10.68 -31.41 -37.64
N VAL A 504 10.76 -31.86 -36.39
CA VAL A 504 11.48 -31.17 -35.31
C VAL A 504 12.62 -32.07 -34.85
N THR A 505 13.84 -31.56 -34.86
CA THR A 505 15.05 -32.29 -34.46
C THR A 505 15.84 -31.51 -33.41
N GLY A 506 16.44 -32.21 -32.44
CA GLY A 506 17.22 -31.61 -31.35
C GLY A 506 16.46 -31.50 -30.02
N ASN A 507 17.16 -31.06 -28.97
CA ASN A 507 16.64 -30.85 -27.61
C ASN A 507 16.85 -29.40 -27.20
N PRO A 508 15.96 -28.79 -26.39
CA PRO A 508 16.16 -27.44 -25.89
C PRO A 508 17.54 -27.26 -25.24
N PRO A 509 18.27 -26.17 -25.52
CA PRO A 509 17.84 -25.02 -26.33
C PRO A 509 18.02 -25.17 -27.87
N ASP A 510 18.71 -26.21 -28.35
CA ASP A 510 19.11 -26.38 -29.75
C ASP A 510 18.09 -27.20 -30.55
N VAL A 511 16.95 -26.57 -30.90
CA VAL A 511 15.88 -27.19 -31.69
C VAL A 511 15.87 -26.65 -33.12
N THR A 512 15.89 -27.55 -34.11
CA THR A 512 15.77 -27.23 -35.54
C THR A 512 14.41 -27.70 -36.07
N VAL A 513 13.77 -26.86 -36.89
CA VAL A 513 12.43 -27.12 -37.44
C VAL A 513 12.48 -27.08 -38.97
N GLN A 514 12.00 -28.14 -39.63
CA GLN A 514 11.92 -28.24 -41.09
C GLN A 514 10.52 -28.68 -41.52
N ILE A 515 9.97 -28.07 -42.58
CA ILE A 515 8.70 -28.48 -43.19
C ILE A 515 8.95 -28.97 -44.62
N ARG A 516 8.46 -30.15 -44.97
CA ARG A 516 8.63 -30.72 -46.32
C ARG A 516 7.88 -29.85 -47.36
N ALA A 517 8.61 -29.40 -48.39
CA ALA A 517 8.12 -28.67 -49.58
C ALA A 517 7.72 -27.18 -49.42
N ALA A 518 8.39 -26.39 -48.56
CA ALA A 518 8.10 -24.96 -48.44
C ALA A 518 9.17 -24.07 -49.11
N ALA A 519 8.86 -23.53 -50.29
CA ALA A 519 9.54 -22.35 -50.86
C ALA A 519 9.12 -21.02 -50.17
N ARG A 520 8.47 -21.09 -49.00
CA ARG A 520 8.00 -19.94 -48.22
C ARG A 520 8.20 -20.18 -46.71
N PRO A 521 8.53 -19.13 -45.93
CA PRO A 521 8.74 -19.25 -44.49
C PRO A 521 7.46 -19.64 -43.75
N CYS A 522 7.62 -20.41 -42.66
CA CYS A 522 6.55 -20.74 -41.72
C CYS A 522 6.25 -19.53 -40.84
N PHE A 523 4.98 -19.13 -40.76
CA PHE A 523 4.52 -18.07 -39.86
C PHE A 523 3.66 -18.69 -38.77
N CYS A 524 4.12 -18.65 -37.52
CA CYS A 524 3.31 -18.97 -36.35
C CYS A 524 2.65 -17.68 -35.84
N SER A 525 1.32 -17.63 -35.89
CA SER A 525 0.53 -16.58 -35.26
C SER A 525 -0.16 -17.14 -34.02
N MET A 526 0.03 -16.49 -32.87
CA MET A 526 -0.68 -16.79 -31.62
C MET A 526 -1.88 -15.84 -31.53
N ALA A 527 -3.09 -16.37 -31.36
CA ALA A 527 -4.34 -15.61 -31.35
C ALA A 527 -5.13 -15.84 -30.06
#